data_AF-A0A5N5CZR2-F1
#
_entry.id   AF-A0A5N5CZR2-F1
#
_cell.length_a   1.000
_cell.length_b   1.000
_cell.length_c   1.000
_cell.angle_alpha   90.00
_cell.angle_beta   90.00
_cell.angle_gamma   90.00
#
_symmetry.space_group_name_H-M   'P 1'
#
loop_
_entity.id
_entity.type
_entity.pdbx_description
1 polymer ?
#
loop_
_entity_poly.entity_id
_entity_poly.type
_entity_poly.pdbx_seq_one_letter_code
_entity_poly.pdbx_strand_id
1 'polypeptide(L)'
;MHFTLASAATFLALSSSTAARPALSPRASDSGCIVTLNNTRTTPANPAEVILMRTMIKWNNSTNSSGFSSSYCDWSNTIQAPFSIFFYADTIPNYTTTDALAAVLDKWVGTWLISPTTSPATGNAGDYNITSVTCV
;
A
#
# COMPACT_ATOMS: atom_id res chain seq x y z
N MET A 1 -58.46 -44.43 2.56
CA MET A 1 -57.82 -43.57 1.54
C MET A 1 -57.57 -42.22 2.17
N HIS A 2 -56.37 -41.93 2.65
CA HIS A 2 -56.01 -40.60 3.14
C HIS A 2 -54.76 -40.16 2.38
N PHE A 3 -54.91 -39.11 1.59
CA PHE A 3 -53.84 -38.43 0.86
C PHE A 3 -53.29 -37.33 1.75
N THR A 4 -52.01 -37.41 2.12
CA THR A 4 -51.28 -36.33 2.80
C THR A 4 -50.51 -35.49 1.78
N LEU A 5 -50.82 -34.20 1.77
CA LEU A 5 -50.24 -33.16 0.94
C LEU A 5 -48.81 -32.78 1.38
N ALA A 6 -48.08 -32.28 0.39
CA ALA A 6 -46.69 -31.85 0.42
C ALA A 6 -46.40 -30.64 1.32
N SER A 7 -45.14 -30.50 1.72
CA SER A 7 -44.53 -29.22 2.06
C SER A 7 -43.07 -29.24 1.62
N ALA A 8 -42.80 -28.57 0.50
CA ALA A 8 -41.46 -28.32 0.00
C ALA A 8 -40.90 -27.08 0.74
N ALA A 9 -39.83 -27.27 1.51
CA ALA A 9 -39.09 -26.17 2.12
C ALA A 9 -37.98 -25.74 1.17
N THR A 10 -38.20 -24.63 0.46
CA THR A 10 -37.20 -23.96 -0.37
C THR A 10 -36.25 -23.19 0.53
N PHE A 11 -35.07 -23.75 0.82
CA PHE A 11 -34.00 -23.02 1.48
C PHE A 11 -33.34 -22.08 0.45
N LEU A 12 -33.64 -20.78 0.56
CA LEU A 12 -32.87 -19.73 -0.08
C LEU A 12 -31.51 -19.62 0.63
N ALA A 13 -30.50 -20.31 0.09
CA ALA A 13 -29.11 -20.06 0.44
C ALA A 13 -28.75 -18.64 -0.01
N LEU A 14 -28.57 -17.73 0.96
CA LEU A 14 -27.94 -16.44 0.72
C LEU A 14 -26.48 -16.69 0.36
N SER A 15 -26.20 -16.72 -0.94
CA SER A 15 -24.85 -16.66 -1.48
C SER A 15 -24.17 -15.40 -0.97
N SER A 16 -23.25 -15.56 -0.03
CA SER A 16 -22.33 -14.51 0.40
C SER A 16 -21.50 -14.08 -0.80
N SER A 17 -21.91 -12.99 -1.45
CA SER A 17 -21.12 -12.30 -2.45
C SER A 17 -19.91 -11.67 -1.76
N THR A 18 -18.86 -12.46 -1.52
CA THR A 18 -17.51 -11.90 -1.42
C THR A 18 -17.24 -11.25 -2.77
N ALA A 19 -17.39 -9.93 -2.82
CA ALA A 19 -16.94 -9.15 -3.96
C ALA A 19 -15.50 -9.57 -4.23
N ALA A 20 -15.30 -10.28 -5.35
CA ALA A 20 -13.98 -10.60 -5.85
C ALA A 20 -13.32 -9.27 -6.18
N ARG A 21 -12.58 -8.73 -5.22
CA ARG A 21 -11.67 -7.63 -5.48
C ARG A 21 -10.70 -8.14 -6.53
N PRO A 22 -10.50 -7.45 -7.65
CA PRO A 22 -9.41 -7.79 -8.55
C PRO A 22 -8.14 -7.74 -7.71
N ALA A 23 -7.60 -8.90 -7.37
CA ALA A 23 -6.25 -9.00 -6.85
C ALA A 23 -5.37 -8.56 -8.03
N LEU A 24 -4.89 -7.33 -7.98
CA LEU A 24 -3.70 -6.98 -8.74
C LEU A 24 -2.64 -7.95 -8.23
N SER A 25 -2.34 -8.98 -9.02
CA SER A 25 -1.32 -9.95 -8.63
C SER A 25 -0.03 -9.17 -8.38
N PRO A 26 0.49 -9.15 -7.15
CA PRO A 26 1.79 -8.56 -6.91
C PRO A 26 2.77 -9.31 -7.79
N ARG A 27 3.53 -8.57 -8.59
CA ARG A 27 4.57 -9.15 -9.42
C ARG A 27 5.59 -9.73 -8.44
N ALA A 28 5.84 -11.03 -8.49
CA ALA A 28 7.00 -11.57 -7.81
C ALA A 28 8.24 -10.95 -8.46
N SER A 29 8.95 -10.11 -7.73
CA SER A 29 10.25 -9.58 -8.12
C SER A 29 11.27 -10.06 -7.12
N ASP A 30 12.38 -10.61 -7.62
CA ASP A 30 13.51 -11.05 -6.80
C ASP A 30 14.42 -9.87 -6.40
N SER A 31 14.06 -8.64 -6.79
CA SER A 31 14.77 -7.42 -6.39
C SER A 31 13.80 -6.29 -6.03
N GLY A 32 14.06 -5.63 -4.90
CA GLY A 32 13.25 -4.51 -4.45
C GLY A 32 13.35 -4.24 -2.96
N CYS A 33 12.56 -3.27 -2.50
CA CYS A 33 12.53 -2.84 -1.11
C CYS A 33 11.10 -2.62 -0.62
N ILE A 34 10.78 -3.15 0.55
CA ILE A 34 9.56 -2.85 1.31
C ILE A 34 9.81 -1.60 2.15
N VAL A 35 8.91 -0.64 2.06
CA VAL A 35 8.81 0.52 2.96
C VAL A 35 7.63 0.31 3.90
N THR A 36 7.89 0.28 5.21
CA THR A 36 6.87 0.06 6.24
C THR A 36 6.39 1.39 6.81
N LEU A 37 5.06 1.52 6.89
CA LEU A 37 4.36 2.74 7.26
C LEU A 37 3.51 2.51 8.52
N ASN A 38 3.62 3.42 9.48
CA ASN A 38 2.70 3.49 10.62
C ASN A 38 1.88 4.77 10.52
N ASN A 39 0.56 4.65 10.61
CA ASN A 39 -0.31 5.81 10.70
C ASN A 39 -0.08 6.58 12.00
N THR A 40 -0.44 7.87 12.01
CA THR A 40 -0.63 8.62 13.27
C THR A 40 -1.89 8.14 13.99
N ARG A 41 -2.29 8.85 15.05
CA ARG A 41 -3.49 8.56 15.86
C ARG A 41 -4.78 8.44 15.04
N THR A 42 -4.82 8.96 13.82
CA THR A 42 -5.99 8.91 12.96
C THR A 42 -5.59 8.52 11.54
N THR A 43 -6.13 7.42 11.03
CA THR A 43 -5.96 7.03 9.63
C THR A 43 -6.82 7.93 8.73
N PRO A 44 -6.33 8.41 7.57
CA PRO A 44 -7.15 9.03 6.54
C PRO A 44 -8.30 8.13 6.08
N ALA A 45 -9.40 8.74 5.61
CA ALA A 45 -10.54 8.01 5.06
C ALA A 45 -10.18 7.18 3.81
N ASN A 46 -9.23 7.65 2.99
CA ASN A 46 -8.78 7.00 1.75
C ASN A 46 -7.28 6.66 1.85
N PRO A 47 -6.89 5.64 2.64
CA PRO A 47 -5.49 5.35 2.93
C PRO A 47 -4.69 4.99 1.67
N ALA A 48 -5.25 4.18 0.77
CA ALA A 48 -4.55 3.75 -0.44
C ALA A 48 -4.21 4.90 -1.38
N GLU A 49 -5.18 5.75 -1.71
CA GLU A 49 -4.97 6.92 -2.57
C GLU A 49 -3.94 7.88 -1.97
N VAL A 50 -4.06 8.16 -0.67
CA VAL A 50 -3.14 9.06 0.04
C VAL A 50 -1.73 8.48 0.07
N ILE A 51 -1.57 7.22 0.44
CA ILE A 51 -0.26 6.57 0.51
C ILE A 51 0.37 6.53 -0.88
N LEU A 52 -0.36 6.12 -1.91
CA LEU A 52 0.15 6.08 -3.29
C LEU A 52 0.60 7.47 -3.72
N MET A 53 -0.31 8.44 -3.78
CA MET A 53 -0.03 9.78 -4.31
C MET A 53 1.10 10.49 -3.56
N ARG A 54 1.13 10.39 -2.22
CA ARG A 54 2.17 11.02 -1.40
C ARG A 54 3.52 10.35 -1.55
N THR A 55 3.54 9.05 -1.77
CA THR A 55 4.77 8.33 -2.12
C THR A 55 5.34 8.79 -3.44
N MET A 56 4.50 8.97 -4.47
CA MET A 56 4.96 9.49 -5.77
C MET A 56 5.58 10.89 -5.63
N ILE A 57 4.95 11.77 -4.86
CA ILE A 57 5.45 13.13 -4.60
C ILE A 57 6.80 13.06 -3.86
N LYS A 58 6.88 12.24 -2.81
CA LYS A 58 8.10 12.08 -2.01
C LYS A 58 9.26 11.51 -2.82
N TRP A 59 8.97 10.56 -3.71
CA TRP A 59 9.93 10.04 -4.66
C TRP A 59 10.49 11.14 -5.56
N ASN A 60 9.62 11.88 -6.23
CA ASN A 60 10.04 12.93 -7.15
C ASN A 60 10.91 13.99 -6.43
N ASN A 61 10.53 14.36 -5.21
CA ASN A 61 11.32 15.28 -4.38
C ASN A 61 12.68 14.70 -3.95
N SER A 62 12.76 13.41 -3.66
CA SER A 62 13.99 12.76 -3.18
C SER A 62 15.00 12.51 -4.30
N THR A 63 14.51 12.37 -5.53
CA THR A 63 15.32 11.97 -6.69
C THR A 63 15.50 13.10 -7.71
N ASN A 64 14.88 14.26 -7.50
CA ASN A 64 14.78 15.35 -8.48
C ASN A 64 14.29 14.87 -9.86
N SER A 65 13.48 13.82 -9.88
CA SER A 65 12.97 13.20 -11.11
C SER A 65 11.49 13.49 -11.29
N SER A 66 11.07 13.80 -12.53
CA SER A 66 9.67 13.79 -12.92
C SER A 66 9.36 12.46 -13.61
N GLY A 67 8.59 11.58 -12.97
CA GLY A 67 8.15 10.35 -13.65
C GLY A 67 7.97 9.11 -12.80
N PHE A 68 7.78 9.24 -11.47
CA PHE A 68 7.37 8.08 -10.69
C PHE A 68 6.02 7.55 -11.20
N SER A 69 5.98 6.26 -11.54
CA SER A 69 4.78 5.56 -11.98
C SER A 69 4.28 4.65 -10.86
N SER A 70 2.97 4.53 -10.70
CA SER A 70 2.38 3.56 -9.77
C SER A 70 2.75 2.11 -10.11
N SER A 71 3.14 1.84 -11.36
CA SER A 71 3.64 0.52 -11.78
C SER A 71 4.99 0.14 -11.17
N TYR A 72 5.72 1.11 -10.57
CA TYR A 72 7.00 0.86 -9.90
C TYR A 72 6.85 0.26 -8.51
N CYS A 73 5.62 0.16 -8.00
CA CYS A 73 5.37 -0.31 -6.67
C CYS A 73 4.15 -1.23 -6.56
N ASP A 74 4.23 -2.17 -5.62
CA ASP A 74 3.06 -2.83 -5.07
C ASP A 74 2.46 -1.98 -3.95
N TRP A 75 1.18 -1.64 -4.09
CA TRP A 75 0.41 -0.89 -3.12
C TRP A 75 -0.75 -1.71 -2.52
N SER A 76 -0.73 -3.03 -2.68
CA SER A 76 -1.76 -3.94 -2.14
C SER A 76 -1.91 -3.82 -0.61
N ASN A 77 -0.82 -3.50 0.10
CA ASN A 77 -0.79 -3.31 1.54
C ASN A 77 -1.04 -1.86 1.99
N THR A 78 -1.70 -1.03 1.17
CA THR A 78 -2.00 0.38 1.51
C THR A 78 -3.45 0.61 1.97
N ILE A 79 -4.29 -0.44 1.96
CA ILE A 79 -5.71 -0.36 2.34
C ILE A 79 -5.99 -0.76 3.79
N GLN A 80 -5.08 -1.46 4.44
CA GLN A 80 -5.23 -1.94 5.83
C GLN A 80 -3.87 -2.04 6.50
N ALA A 81 -3.82 -1.74 7.80
CA ALA A 81 -2.62 -1.92 8.60
C ALA A 81 -2.25 -3.43 8.75
N PRO A 82 -0.96 -3.80 8.80
CA PRO A 82 0.21 -2.92 8.70
C PRO A 82 0.40 -2.37 7.28
N PHE A 83 0.63 -1.06 7.17
CA PHE A 83 0.74 -0.42 5.86
C PHE A 83 2.14 -0.60 5.29
N SER A 84 2.22 -0.96 4.01
CA SER A 84 3.52 -1.05 3.33
C SER A 84 3.41 -0.77 1.84
N ILE A 85 4.55 -0.43 1.25
CA ILE A 85 4.73 -0.28 -0.20
C ILE A 85 5.96 -1.08 -0.59
N PHE A 86 5.85 -1.97 -1.57
CA PHE A 86 7.02 -2.61 -2.16
C PHE A 86 7.44 -1.84 -3.41
N PHE A 87 8.72 -1.52 -3.56
CA PHE A 87 9.28 -0.88 -4.74
C PHE A 87 10.06 -1.91 -5.54
N TYR A 88 9.72 -2.05 -6.82
CA TYR A 88 10.38 -2.97 -7.75
C TYR A 88 11.63 -2.30 -8.34
N ALA A 89 12.81 -2.64 -7.84
CA ALA A 89 14.07 -2.03 -8.28
C ALA A 89 14.22 -2.10 -9.80
N ASP A 90 14.02 -3.28 -10.38
CA ASP A 90 14.16 -3.55 -11.81
C ASP A 90 13.23 -2.75 -12.75
N THR A 91 12.19 -2.11 -12.22
CA THR A 91 11.27 -1.29 -13.01
C THR A 91 11.57 0.21 -12.98
N ILE A 92 12.36 0.65 -12.01
CA ILE A 92 12.57 2.08 -11.76
C ILE A 92 13.81 2.53 -12.55
N PRO A 93 13.66 3.46 -13.53
CA PRO A 93 14.80 3.96 -14.28
C PRO A 93 15.86 4.58 -13.36
N ASN A 94 17.13 4.24 -13.58
CA ASN A 94 18.30 4.64 -12.77
C ASN A 94 18.38 4.04 -11.36
N TYR A 95 17.41 3.22 -10.94
CA TYR A 95 17.39 2.54 -9.64
C TYR A 95 17.14 1.04 -9.82
N THR A 96 17.74 0.46 -10.86
CA THR A 96 17.53 -0.93 -11.31
C THR A 96 18.13 -2.00 -10.39
N THR A 97 18.81 -1.59 -9.32
CA THR A 97 19.41 -2.49 -8.33
C THR A 97 18.83 -2.22 -6.94
N THR A 98 18.76 -3.28 -6.13
CA THR A 98 18.33 -3.18 -4.74
C THR A 98 19.15 -2.14 -3.96
N ASP A 99 20.47 -2.10 -4.15
CA ASP A 99 21.36 -1.15 -3.46
C ASP A 99 21.10 0.31 -3.86
N ALA A 100 20.89 0.58 -5.16
CA ALA A 100 20.60 1.93 -5.63
C ALA A 100 19.26 2.42 -5.08
N LEU A 101 18.26 1.53 -5.02
CA LEU A 101 16.96 1.81 -4.46
C LEU A 101 17.03 2.05 -2.95
N ALA A 102 17.74 1.19 -2.20
CA ALA A 102 17.95 1.31 -0.76
C ALA A 102 18.59 2.66 -0.40
N ALA A 103 19.60 3.11 -1.15
CA ALA A 103 20.30 4.37 -0.90
C ALA A 103 19.37 5.62 -0.92
N VAL A 104 18.25 5.56 -1.64
CA VAL A 104 17.22 6.61 -1.63
C VAL A 104 16.20 6.36 -0.52
N LEU A 105 15.67 5.14 -0.43
CA LEU A 105 14.57 4.81 0.47
C LEU A 105 14.99 4.83 1.94
N ASP A 106 16.20 4.44 2.30
CA ASP A 106 16.70 4.47 3.69
C ASP A 106 16.70 5.88 4.27
N LYS A 107 16.91 6.90 3.43
CA LYS A 107 16.82 8.31 3.84
C LYS A 107 15.40 8.73 4.23
N TRP A 108 14.40 7.94 3.86
CA TRP A 108 13.02 8.20 4.24
C TRP A 108 12.69 7.65 5.64
N VAL A 109 13.49 6.75 6.21
CA VAL A 109 13.23 6.23 7.56
C VAL A 109 13.25 7.38 8.57
N GLY A 110 12.22 7.42 9.43
CA GLY A 110 12.00 8.50 10.39
C GLY A 110 11.35 9.76 9.83
N THR A 111 10.88 9.73 8.58
CA THR A 111 10.20 10.86 7.93
C THR A 111 8.73 10.55 7.64
N TRP A 112 7.95 11.57 7.26
CA TRP A 112 6.50 11.49 7.08
C TRP A 112 6.08 11.58 5.62
N LEU A 113 5.00 10.91 5.21
CA LEU A 113 4.51 10.95 3.83
C LEU A 113 3.75 12.24 3.50
N ILE A 114 2.94 12.77 4.42
CA ILE A 114 2.09 13.94 4.20
C ILE A 114 2.76 15.21 4.71
N SER A 115 3.29 15.19 5.93
CA SER A 115 3.91 16.36 6.53
C SER A 115 5.30 16.58 5.92
N PRO A 116 5.64 17.83 5.55
CA PRO A 116 6.95 18.15 5.00
C PRO A 116 8.07 18.19 6.06
N THR A 117 7.73 18.05 7.34
CA THR A 117 8.67 18.14 8.45
C THR A 117 9.07 16.75 8.99
N THR A 118 10.26 16.66 9.58
CA THR A 118 10.79 15.44 10.22
C THR A 118 9.99 15.00 11.45
N SER A 119 9.35 15.95 12.11
CA SER A 119 8.33 15.71 13.14
C SER A 119 7.26 16.77 12.96
N PRO A 120 6.01 16.43 12.60
CA PRO A 120 4.93 17.42 12.60
C PRO A 120 4.71 17.89 14.03
N ALA A 121 4.67 19.21 14.22
CA ALA A 121 4.65 19.88 15.52
C ALA A 121 3.58 19.35 16.50
N THR A 122 2.55 18.67 16.00
CA THR A 122 1.48 18.04 16.77
C THR A 122 0.94 16.76 16.12
N GLY A 123 1.79 15.91 15.56
CA GLY A 123 1.38 14.57 15.10
C GLY A 123 0.13 14.60 14.21
N ASN A 124 0.21 15.33 13.08
CA ASN A 124 -0.92 15.58 12.19
C ASN A 124 -1.79 14.32 12.02
N ALA A 125 -3.07 14.44 12.40
CA ALA A 125 -4.05 13.41 12.13
C ALA A 125 -4.04 13.14 10.62
N GLY A 126 -3.88 11.86 10.24
CA GLY A 126 -3.87 11.44 8.85
C GLY A 126 -2.50 11.19 8.23
N ASP A 127 -1.38 11.40 8.93
CA ASP A 127 -0.06 11.16 8.35
C ASP A 127 0.45 9.72 8.53
N TYR A 128 1.46 9.34 7.77
CA TYR A 128 2.15 8.04 7.84
C TYR A 128 3.64 8.24 8.10
N ASN A 129 4.12 7.69 9.21
CA ASN A 129 5.53 7.60 9.56
C ASN A 129 6.17 6.45 8.82
N ILE A 130 7.31 6.70 8.18
CA ILE A 130 8.13 5.65 7.58
C ILE A 130 9.06 5.10 8.65
N THR A 131 8.90 3.82 8.97
CA THR A 131 9.54 3.21 10.15
C THR A 131 10.71 2.29 9.81
N SER A 132 10.66 1.67 8.63
CA SER A 132 11.74 0.81 8.16
C SER A 132 11.72 0.67 6.65
N VAL A 133 12.88 0.33 6.13
CA VAL A 133 13.10 -0.14 4.76
C VAL A 133 13.74 -1.52 4.87
N THR A 134 13.25 -2.48 4.10
CA THR A 134 13.81 -3.84 4.08
C THR A 134 13.86 -4.31 2.66
N CYS A 135 15.04 -4.69 2.20
CA CYS A 135 15.30 -5.02 0.81
C CYS A 135 15.66 -6.50 0.63
N VAL A 136 15.36 -7.04 -0.55
CA VAL A 136 15.59 -8.44 -0.94
C VAL A 136 16.51 -8.54 -2.15
#